data_AF-R7HGG8-F1
#
_entry.id   AF-R7HGG8-F1
#
_cell.length_a   1.000
_cell.length_b   1.000
_cell.length_c   1.000
_cell.angle_alpha   90.00
_cell.angle_beta   90.00
_cell.angle_gamma   90.00
#
_symmetry.space_group_name_H-M   'P 1'
#
loop_
_entity.id
_entity.type
_entity.pdbx_description
1 polymer ?
#
loop_
_entity_poly.entity_id
_entity_poly.type
_entity_poly.pdbx_seq_one_letter_code
_entity_poly.pdbx_strand_id
1 'polypeptide(L)' 'MRQEIDKKLNDFVIFLLEEYKLKNNLSGKEAYDLFTKYDVFSYLEKNYELLHTLGKEYLLNDIKIYIQNRC' A
#
# COMPACT_ATOMS: atom_id res chain seq x y z
N MET A 1 14.13 -6.92 17.49
CA MET A 1 13.96 -7.79 16.31
C MET A 1 12.54 -7.75 15.75
N ARG A 2 11.46 -8.18 16.45
CA ARG A 2 10.07 -8.06 15.93
C ARG A 2 9.63 -6.60 15.69
N GLN A 3 9.85 -5.73 16.68
CA GLN A 3 9.50 -4.29 16.59
C GLN A 3 10.16 -3.53 15.43
N GLU A 4 11.31 -4.02 14.92
CA GLU A 4 12.06 -3.36 13.85
C GLU A 4 11.47 -3.69 12.47
N ILE A 5 10.98 -4.93 12.30
CA ILE A 5 10.27 -5.38 11.11
C ILE A 5 8.92 -4.66 11.03
N ASP A 6 8.20 -4.56 12.15
CA ASP A 6 6.93 -3.84 12.24
C ASP A 6 7.09 -2.36 11.86
N LYS A 7 8.19 -1.71 12.26
CA LYS A 7 8.48 -0.33 11.87
C LYS A 7 8.70 -0.17 10.37
N LYS A 8 9.55 -1.01 9.77
CA LYS A 8 9.84 -0.94 8.32
C LYS A 8 8.61 -1.24 7.46
N LEU A 9 7.78 -2.17 7.92
CA LEU A 9 6.51 -2.48 7.29
C LEU A 9 5.55 -1.29 7.36
N ASN A 10 5.39 -0.68 8.54
CA ASN A 10 4.55 0.50 8.71
C ASN A 10 5.03 1.67 7.84
N ASP A 11 6.34 1.95 7.82
CA ASP A 11 6.94 3.01 7.00
C ASP A 11 6.68 2.76 5.51
N PHE A 12 6.78 1.51 5.05
CA PHE A 12 6.50 1.11 3.66
C PHE A 12 5.02 1.27 3.29
N VAL A 13 4.12 0.83 4.17
CA VAL A 13 2.67 0.95 3.95
C VAL A 13 2.24 2.41 3.91
N ILE A 14 2.73 3.24 4.83
CA ILE A 14 2.46 4.68 4.85
C ILE A 14 3.01 5.34 3.59
N PHE A 15 4.22 4.99 3.17
CA PHE A 15 4.82 5.49 1.94
C PHE A 15 3.95 5.18 0.71
N LEU A 16 3.48 3.94 0.57
CA LEU A 16 2.62 3.55 -0.54
C LEU A 16 1.25 4.24 -0.51
N LEU A 17 0.68 4.44 0.69
CA LEU A 17 -0.57 5.16 0.87
C LEU A 17 -0.44 6.63 0.42
N GLU A 18 0.62 7.31 0.84
CA GLU A 18 0.90 8.69 0.48
C GLU A 18 1.17 8.86 -1.02
N GLU A 19 1.95 7.97 -1.62
CA GLU A 19 2.22 7.98 -3.06
C GLU A 19 0.96 7.67 -3.88
N TYR A 20 0.12 6.74 -3.42
CA TYR A 20 -1.15 6.42 -4.07
C TYR A 20 -2.12 7.60 -3.99
N LYS A 21 -2.18 8.27 -2.84
CA LYS A 21 -2.95 9.50 -2.64
C LYS A 21 -2.53 10.58 -3.64
N LEU A 22 -1.24 10.87 -3.73
CA LEU A 22 -0.70 11.89 -4.65
C LEU A 22 -0.99 11.54 -6.11
N LYS A 23 -0.78 10.27 -6.50
CA LYS A 23 -0.99 9.82 -7.89
C LYS A 23 -2.46 9.85 -8.33
N ASN A 24 -3.40 9.66 -7.41
CA ASN A 24 -4.83 9.66 -7.70
C ASN A 24 -5.55 10.94 -7.26
N ASN A 25 -4.81 11.94 -6.79
CA ASN A 25 -5.32 13.23 -6.31
C ASN A 25 -6.43 13.09 -5.25
N LEU A 26 -6.24 12.15 -4.30
CA LEU A 26 -7.14 11.86 -3.20
C LEU A 26 -6.75 12.63 -1.93
N SER A 27 -7.64 12.74 -0.97
CA SER A 27 -7.28 13.07 0.41
C SER A 27 -6.69 11.85 1.14
N GLY A 28 -5.95 12.08 2.22
CA GLY A 28 -5.40 10.99 3.04
C GLY A 28 -6.50 10.07 3.60
N LYS A 29 -7.66 10.67 3.97
CA LYS A 29 -8.82 9.91 4.43
C LYS A 29 -9.41 9.03 3.32
N GLU A 30 -9.58 9.57 2.10
CA GLU A 30 -10.11 8.79 0.98
C GLU A 30 -9.19 7.63 0.60
N ALA A 31 -7.87 7.87 0.54
CA ALA A 31 -6.91 6.81 0.27
C ALA A 31 -6.92 5.73 1.35
N TYR A 32 -7.01 6.12 2.63
CA TYR A 32 -7.08 5.20 3.76
C TYR A 32 -8.37 4.37 3.75
N ASP A 33 -9.52 5.02 3.55
CA ASP A 33 -10.82 4.37 3.47
C ASP A 33 -10.83 3.34 2.33
N LEU A 34 -10.19 3.67 1.20
CA LEU A 34 -10.09 2.81 0.04
C LEU A 34 -9.18 1.59 0.31
N PHE A 35 -8.01 1.81 0.90
CA PHE A 35 -7.10 0.72 1.28
C PHE A 35 -7.74 -0.21 2.31
N THR A 36 -8.52 0.33 3.24
CA THR A 36 -9.29 -0.45 4.21
C THR A 36 -10.40 -1.24 3.54
N LYS A 37 -11.19 -0.58 2.67
CA LYS A 37 -12.35 -1.19 1.99
C LYS A 37 -11.96 -2.38 1.12
N TYR A 38 -10.82 -2.30 0.43
CA TYR A 38 -10.36 -3.35 -0.48
C TYR A 38 -9.31 -4.28 0.13
N ASP A 39 -9.06 -4.16 1.43
CA ASP A 39 -8.09 -5.00 2.17
C ASP A 39 -6.67 -4.95 1.56
N VAL A 40 -6.25 -3.74 1.17
CA VAL A 40 -4.93 -3.47 0.60
C VAL A 40 -3.86 -3.55 1.67
N PHE A 41 -4.15 -3.13 2.91
CA PHE A 41 -3.20 -3.21 4.02
C PHE A 41 -2.75 -4.66 4.26
N SER A 42 -3.68 -5.60 4.40
CA SER A 42 -3.33 -7.01 4.57
C SER A 42 -2.56 -7.58 3.37
N TYR A 43 -2.83 -7.09 2.16
CA TYR A 43 -2.08 -7.49 0.97
C TYR A 43 -0.62 -7.02 1.03
N LEU A 44 -0.39 -5.78 1.41
CA LEU A 44 0.96 -5.23 1.54
C LEU A 44 1.75 -5.91 2.66
N GLU A 45 1.10 -6.18 3.79
CA GLU A 45 1.72 -6.86 4.93
C GLU A 45 2.12 -8.31 4.60
N LYS A 46 1.22 -9.08 3.98
CA LYS A 46 1.48 -10.49 3.64
C LYS A 46 2.57 -10.66 2.58
N ASN A 47 2.72 -9.68 1.69
CA ASN A 47 3.64 -9.76 0.56
C ASN A 47 4.86 -8.83 0.72
N TYR A 48 5.09 -8.29 1.93
CA TYR A 48 6.14 -7.31 2.19
C TYR A 48 7.50 -7.73 1.65
N GLU A 49 7.96 -8.95 1.97
CA GLU A 49 9.27 -9.49 1.58
C GLU A 49 9.54 -9.44 0.06
N LEU A 50 8.50 -9.57 -0.76
CA LEU A 50 8.61 -9.44 -2.22
C LEU A 50 8.45 -7.98 -2.64
N LEU A 51 7.37 -7.34 -2.21
CA LEU A 51 6.94 -6.04 -2.71
C LEU A 51 7.95 -4.93 -2.38
N HIS A 52 8.63 -4.98 -1.22
CA HIS A 52 9.58 -3.95 -0.82
C HIS A 52 10.85 -3.90 -1.71
N THR A 53 11.08 -4.92 -2.53
CA THR A 53 12.19 -4.97 -3.51
C THR A 53 11.81 -4.40 -4.88
N LEU A 54 10.52 -4.15 -5.11
CA LEU A 54 9.99 -3.70 -6.40
C LEU A 54 9.99 -2.17 -6.51
N GLY A 55 9.98 -1.69 -7.75
CA GLY A 55 9.89 -0.26 -8.03
C GLY A 55 8.55 0.34 -7.62
N LYS A 56 8.59 1.55 -7.07
CA LYS A 56 7.41 2.33 -6.63
C LYS A 56 6.29 2.38 -7.68
N GLU A 57 6.62 2.70 -8.93
CA GLU A 57 5.60 2.86 -9.97
C GLU A 57 4.86 1.56 -10.28
N TYR A 58 5.58 0.43 -10.23
CA TYR A 58 5.01 -0.89 -10.38
C TYR A 58 4.04 -1.19 -9.24
N LEU A 59 4.45 -0.95 -7.99
CA LEU A 59 3.59 -1.16 -6.81
C LEU A 59 2.31 -0.35 -6.86
N LEU A 60 2.38 0.93 -7.24
CA LEU A 60 1.19 1.77 -7.37
C LEU A 60 0.22 1.26 -8.44
N ASN A 61 0.75 0.74 -9.55
CA ASN A 61 -0.06 0.13 -10.59
C ASN A 61 -0.66 -1.21 -10.14
N ASP A 62 0.12 -2.02 -9.43
CA ASP A 62 -0.31 -3.29 -8.85
C ASP A 62 -1.44 -3.09 -7.84
N ILE A 63 -1.31 -2.14 -6.90
CA ILE A 63 -2.37 -1.76 -5.97
C ILE A 63 -3.63 -1.33 -6.72
N LYS A 64 -3.48 -0.52 -7.77
CA LYS A 64 -4.62 -0.10 -8.60
C LYS A 64 -5.34 -1.30 -9.23
N ILE A 65 -4.59 -2.24 -9.82
CA ILE A 65 -5.16 -3.47 -10.41
C ILE A 65 -5.81 -4.34 -9.33
N TYR A 66 -5.17 -4.49 -8.17
CA TYR A 66 -5.67 -5.25 -7.02
C TYR A 66 -7.03 -4.73 -6.53
N ILE A 67 -7.18 -3.41 -6.46
CA ILE A 67 -8.45 -2.74 -6.14
C ILE A 67 -9.48 -2.96 -7.25
N GLN A 68 -9.10 -2.75 -8.52
CA GLN A 68 -10.01 -2.91 -9.66
C GLN A 68 -10.58 -4.33 -9.76
N ASN A 69 -9.79 -5.35 -9.45
CA ASN A 69 -10.23 -6.75 -9.44
C ASN A 69 -11.22 -7.08 -8.31
N ARG A 70 -11.35 -6.20 -7.29
CA ARG A 70 -12.25 -6.34 -6.15
C ARG A 70 -13.41 -5.35 -6.19
N CYS A 71 -13.49 -4.52 -7.22
CA CYS A 71 -14.46 -3.46 -7.37
C CYS A 71 -15.70 -3.90 -8.16
#